data_AF-A0A7S0QVW1-F1
#
_entry.id   AF-A0A7S0QVW1-F1
#
_cell.length_a   1.000
_cell.length_b   1.000
_cell.length_c   1.000
_cell.angle_alpha   90.00
_cell.angle_beta   90.00
_cell.angle_gamma   90.00
#
_symmetry.space_group_name_H-M   'P 1'
#
loop_
_entity.id
_entity.type
_entity.pdbx_description
1 polymer ?
#
loop_
_entity_poly.entity_id
_entity_poly.type
_entity_poly.pdbx_seq_one_letter_code
_entity_poly.pdbx_strand_id
1 'polypeptide(L)'
;MEVLAPHDEGEQLYARLLLRSRSSSTSSRLSELSDGPSRCGEECGLEDLPDALLAKVMSHLPGTALARMCVQNRRCRDIAGEPGFWKRVCLSQWPDRRPALYNGDWKDMYRQRVGLPTTFISLLDRVHVLHHLQKAPDNTYDVLEQVMQCLFSVGLLCANEPSLRTHVEFLALCADLQCWVRSEVDGGTAADHMALRSYLRTTRAYLNEYDFWTGRFIHWPNVPWRRSAIAYLFEMVNTPSKAIELADLHSDEFKELDDAISSAAEEADLTVAPPLGMPQSHWWYFLTPNYLPSRC
;
A
#
# COMPACT_ATOMS: atom_id res chain seq x y z
N MET A 1 12.25 -6.88 -14.12
CA MET A 1 10.90 -6.74 -13.53
C MET A 1 9.93 -6.50 -14.68
N GLU A 2 9.24 -7.55 -15.13
CA GLU A 2 8.13 -7.40 -16.08
C GLU A 2 6.96 -6.72 -15.38
N VAL A 3 6.56 -5.56 -15.89
CA VAL A 3 5.39 -4.82 -15.42
C VAL A 3 4.16 -5.48 -16.06
N LEU A 4 3.44 -6.26 -15.25
CA LEU A 4 2.12 -6.77 -15.61
C LEU A 4 1.14 -5.60 -15.71
N ALA A 5 0.62 -5.35 -16.91
CA ALA A 5 -0.46 -4.40 -17.13
C ALA A 5 -1.74 -4.88 -16.42
N PRO A 6 -2.49 -4.02 -15.72
CA PRO A 6 -3.75 -4.40 -15.10
C PRO A 6 -4.82 -4.64 -16.17
N HIS A 7 -5.36 -5.86 -16.20
CA HIS A 7 -6.48 -6.27 -17.04
C HIS A 7 -7.78 -5.66 -16.49
N ASP A 8 -8.28 -4.62 -17.14
CA ASP A 8 -9.51 -3.89 -16.81
C ASP A 8 -10.76 -4.50 -17.48
N GLU A 9 -10.93 -5.83 -17.37
CA GLU A 9 -12.10 -6.54 -17.92
C GLU A 9 -13.30 -6.57 -16.96
N GLY A 10 -13.07 -6.28 -15.67
CA GLY A 10 -14.09 -6.29 -14.62
C GLY A 10 -15.11 -5.15 -14.73
N GLU A 11 -14.67 -3.95 -15.11
CA GLU A 11 -15.56 -2.78 -15.18
C GLU A 11 -16.52 -2.83 -16.39
N GLN A 12 -16.09 -3.41 -17.51
CA GLN A 12 -16.91 -3.51 -18.73
C GLN A 12 -18.07 -4.51 -18.59
N LEU A 13 -17.89 -5.59 -17.82
CA LEU A 13 -18.96 -6.55 -17.51
C LEU A 13 -20.02 -5.95 -16.57
N TYR A 14 -19.61 -5.07 -15.65
CA TYR A 14 -20.52 -4.42 -14.70
C TYR A 14 -21.43 -3.38 -15.37
N ALA A 15 -20.91 -2.64 -16.36
CA ALA A 15 -21.71 -1.70 -17.16
C ALA A 15 -22.81 -2.41 -17.98
N ARG A 16 -22.55 -3.63 -18.46
CA ARG A 16 -23.54 -4.43 -19.21
C ARG A 16 -24.67 -4.98 -18.34
N LEU A 17 -24.42 -5.26 -17.05
CA LEU A 17 -25.47 -5.71 -16.12
C LEU A 17 -26.37 -4.55 -15.67
N LEU A 18 -25.83 -3.35 -15.47
CA LEU A 18 -26.63 -2.18 -15.05
C LEU A 18 -27.55 -1.64 -16.16
N LEU A 19 -27.22 -1.86 -17.44
CA LEU A 19 -28.08 -1.46 -18.56
C LEU A 19 -29.25 -2.44 -18.82
N ARG A 20 -29.18 -3.66 -18.29
CA ARG A 20 -30.25 -4.67 -18.46
C ARG A 20 -31.39 -4.55 -17.44
N SER A 21 -31.17 -3.87 -16.31
CA SER A 21 -32.19 -3.67 -15.27
C SER A 21 -33.00 -2.37 -15.40
N ARG A 22 -32.81 -1.59 -16.48
CA ARG A 22 -33.53 -0.33 -16.73
C ARG A 22 -34.54 -0.36 -17.90
N SER A 23 -34.78 -1.53 -18.48
CA SER A 23 -35.65 -1.70 -19.67
C SER A 23 -36.96 -2.45 -19.37
N SER A 24 -37.57 -2.22 -18.21
CA SER A 24 -38.89 -2.75 -17.86
C SER A 24 -39.82 -1.63 -17.35
N SER A 25 -40.07 -0.64 -18.19
CA SER A 25 -41.13 0.36 -17.98
C SER A 25 -41.46 1.04 -19.30
N THR A 26 -42.16 0.32 -20.19
CA THR A 26 -43.08 0.85 -21.22
C THR A 26 -43.58 -0.32 -22.08
N SER A 27 -44.58 -1.04 -21.56
CA SER A 27 -45.43 -1.88 -22.41
C SER A 27 -46.88 -1.44 -22.17
N SER A 28 -47.27 -0.43 -22.92
CA SER A 28 -48.67 -0.08 -23.10
C SER A 28 -49.17 -0.79 -24.35
N ARG A 29 -50.23 -1.57 -24.15
CA ARG A 29 -51.26 -2.01 -25.11
C ARG A 29 -50.99 -3.22 -26.02
N LEU A 30 -52.04 -4.06 -25.98
CA LEU A 30 -52.54 -5.05 -26.93
C LEU A 30 -51.92 -6.44 -26.83
N SER A 31 -52.61 -7.33 -26.10
CA SER A 31 -53.15 -8.58 -26.67
C SER A 31 -54.17 -9.18 -25.70
N GLU A 32 -55.42 -9.16 -26.13
CA GLU A 32 -56.53 -9.92 -25.57
C GLU A 32 -56.41 -11.41 -25.92
N LEU A 33 -56.93 -12.25 -25.00
CA LEU A 33 -57.46 -13.60 -25.21
C LEU A 33 -56.46 -14.74 -25.45
N SER A 34 -56.01 -15.33 -24.33
CA SER A 34 -55.72 -16.76 -24.23
C SER A 34 -55.89 -17.22 -22.78
N ASP A 35 -57.08 -17.71 -22.43
CA ASP A 35 -57.39 -18.39 -21.16
C ASP A 35 -56.68 -19.75 -21.10
N GLY A 36 -55.41 -19.74 -20.71
CA GLY A 36 -54.75 -20.89 -20.10
C GLY A 36 -54.70 -20.69 -18.58
N PRO A 37 -54.75 -21.75 -17.75
CA PRO A 37 -54.52 -21.63 -16.31
C PRO A 37 -53.08 -21.16 -16.08
N SER A 38 -52.90 -19.85 -16.06
CA SER A 38 -51.70 -19.15 -15.61
C SER A 38 -51.41 -19.60 -14.18
N ARG A 39 -50.52 -20.57 -14.05
CA ARG A 39 -49.76 -20.77 -12.83
C ARG A 39 -48.99 -19.46 -12.65
N CYS A 40 -49.52 -18.56 -11.83
CA CYS A 40 -48.80 -17.42 -11.31
C CYS A 40 -47.54 -17.98 -10.62
N GLY A 41 -46.44 -18.05 -11.34
CA GLY A 41 -45.14 -18.23 -10.74
C GLY A 41 -44.88 -16.95 -9.97
N GLU A 42 -45.15 -16.98 -8.66
CA GLU A 42 -44.70 -15.93 -7.76
C GLU A 42 -43.20 -15.80 -7.95
N GLU A 43 -42.78 -14.67 -8.53
CA GLU A 43 -41.38 -14.35 -8.71
C GLU A 43 -40.77 -14.17 -7.31
N CYS A 44 -40.10 -15.20 -6.78
CA CYS A 44 -39.37 -15.08 -5.53
C CYS A 44 -38.25 -14.05 -5.71
N GLY A 45 -38.42 -12.89 -5.08
CA GLY A 45 -37.45 -11.80 -5.11
C GLY A 45 -36.30 -12.02 -4.14
N LEU A 46 -35.28 -11.15 -4.23
CA LEU A 46 -34.18 -11.11 -3.26
C LEU A 46 -34.70 -10.90 -1.82
N GLU A 47 -35.85 -10.23 -1.68
CA GLU A 47 -36.50 -9.94 -0.40
C GLU A 47 -37.14 -11.18 0.23
N ASP A 48 -37.33 -12.27 -0.50
CA ASP A 48 -37.89 -13.53 0.02
C ASP A 48 -36.81 -14.47 0.58
N LEU A 49 -35.53 -14.16 0.35
CA LEU A 49 -34.42 -14.96 0.89
C LEU A 49 -34.37 -14.87 2.43
N PRO A 50 -34.11 -15.96 3.16
CA PRO A 50 -33.75 -15.93 4.57
C PRO A 50 -32.54 -15.03 4.86
N ASP A 51 -32.51 -14.38 6.03
CA ASP A 51 -31.44 -13.44 6.42
C ASP A 51 -30.04 -14.05 6.29
N ALA A 52 -29.89 -15.32 6.67
CA ALA A 52 -28.61 -16.02 6.57
C ALA A 52 -28.11 -16.18 5.11
N LEU A 53 -29.02 -16.42 4.17
CA LEU A 53 -28.67 -16.51 2.74
C LEU A 53 -28.42 -15.13 2.15
N LEU A 54 -29.23 -14.14 2.52
CA LEU A 54 -29.02 -12.76 2.10
C LEU A 54 -27.65 -12.26 2.61
N ALA A 55 -27.33 -12.45 3.89
CA ALA A 55 -26.02 -12.12 4.46
C ALA A 55 -24.85 -12.79 3.72
N LYS A 56 -25.02 -14.04 3.30
CA LYS A 56 -24.02 -14.76 2.49
C LYS A 56 -23.84 -14.12 1.11
N VAL A 57 -24.94 -13.83 0.41
CA VAL A 57 -24.89 -13.10 -0.88
C VAL A 57 -24.20 -11.75 -0.70
N MET A 58 -24.58 -11.01 0.34
CA MET A 58 -23.99 -9.71 0.67
C MET A 58 -22.49 -9.79 0.93
N SER A 59 -22.01 -10.87 1.56
CA SER A 59 -20.58 -11.03 1.87
C SER A 59 -19.69 -11.24 0.63
N HIS A 60 -20.29 -11.54 -0.52
CA HIS A 60 -19.59 -11.66 -1.80
C HIS A 60 -19.67 -10.39 -2.65
N LEU A 61 -20.44 -9.37 -2.23
CA LEU A 61 -20.55 -8.12 -2.96
C LEU A 61 -19.33 -7.22 -2.69
N PRO A 62 -18.85 -6.47 -3.70
CA PRO A 62 -17.87 -5.42 -3.46
C PRO A 62 -18.50 -4.35 -2.57
N GLY A 63 -17.66 -3.68 -1.77
CA GLY A 63 -18.13 -2.69 -0.78
C GLY A 63 -19.00 -1.59 -1.32
N THR A 64 -18.72 -1.13 -2.55
CA THR A 64 -19.50 -0.10 -3.21
C THR A 64 -20.93 -0.60 -3.51
N ALA A 65 -21.09 -1.84 -3.96
CA ALA A 65 -22.40 -2.45 -4.19
C ALA A 65 -23.12 -2.72 -2.86
N LEU A 66 -22.40 -3.24 -1.87
CA LEU A 66 -22.91 -3.47 -0.52
C LEU A 66 -23.43 -2.17 0.12
N ALA A 67 -22.65 -1.09 0.04
CA ALA A 67 -23.04 0.22 0.57
C ALA A 67 -24.29 0.76 -0.13
N ARG A 68 -24.36 0.70 -1.47
CA ARG A 68 -25.54 1.10 -2.24
C ARG A 68 -26.79 0.32 -1.83
N MET A 69 -26.64 -1.00 -1.67
CA MET A 69 -27.73 -1.87 -1.29
C MET A 69 -28.21 -1.61 0.15
N CYS A 70 -27.31 -1.33 1.10
CA CYS A 70 -27.68 -0.91 2.46
C CYS A 70 -28.37 0.47 2.53
N VAL A 71 -28.13 1.35 1.55
CA VAL A 71 -28.87 2.62 1.43
C VAL A 71 -30.28 2.35 0.92
N GLN A 72 -30.43 1.48 -0.07
CA GLN A 72 -31.71 1.21 -0.75
C GLN A 72 -32.65 0.31 0.06
N ASN A 73 -32.13 -0.66 0.81
CA ASN A 73 -32.94 -1.65 1.52
C ASN A 73 -32.63 -1.65 3.04
N ARG A 74 -33.67 -1.42 3.84
CA ARG A 74 -33.57 -1.39 5.32
C ARG A 74 -33.13 -2.73 5.89
N ARG A 75 -33.66 -3.85 5.38
CA ARG A 75 -33.29 -5.20 5.82
C ARG A 75 -31.81 -5.49 5.57
N CYS A 76 -31.29 -5.12 4.40
CA CYS A 76 -29.86 -5.23 4.11
C CYS A 76 -29.01 -4.38 5.09
N ARG A 77 -29.50 -3.19 5.47
CA ARG A 77 -28.83 -2.36 6.47
C ARG A 77 -28.79 -3.00 7.84
N ASP A 78 -29.90 -3.63 8.25
CA ASP A 78 -30.02 -4.31 9.53
C ASP A 78 -29.09 -5.54 9.58
N ILE A 79 -29.03 -6.34 8.51
CA ILE A 79 -28.08 -7.46 8.34
C ILE A 79 -26.63 -6.97 8.37
N ALA A 80 -26.31 -5.90 7.65
CA ALA A 80 -24.97 -5.29 7.69
C ALA A 80 -24.64 -4.66 9.06
N GLY A 81 -25.64 -4.50 9.93
CA GLY A 81 -25.47 -4.07 11.33
C GLY A 81 -25.12 -5.23 12.27
N GLU A 82 -25.25 -6.48 11.83
CA GLU A 82 -24.96 -7.64 12.69
C GLU A 82 -23.50 -7.68 13.16
N PRO A 83 -23.25 -8.03 14.43
CA PRO A 83 -21.92 -8.26 14.94
C PRO A 83 -21.17 -9.30 14.10
N GLY A 84 -20.02 -8.90 13.55
CA GLY A 84 -19.15 -9.80 12.79
C GLY A 84 -19.45 -9.92 11.30
N PHE A 85 -20.50 -9.28 10.77
CA PHE A 85 -20.70 -9.19 9.32
C PHE A 85 -19.49 -8.54 8.63
N TRP A 86 -19.12 -7.33 9.08
CA TRP A 86 -17.95 -6.61 8.54
C TRP A 86 -16.64 -7.33 8.81
N LYS A 87 -16.52 -8.08 9.91
CA LYS A 87 -15.34 -8.92 10.17
C LYS A 87 -15.15 -9.95 9.05
N ARG A 88 -16.21 -10.63 8.63
CA ARG A 88 -16.12 -11.61 7.53
C ARG A 88 -15.77 -10.96 6.20
N VAL A 89 -16.40 -9.84 5.87
CA VAL A 89 -16.12 -9.07 4.64
C VAL A 89 -14.67 -8.57 4.62
N CYS A 90 -14.19 -8.03 5.74
CA CYS A 90 -12.82 -7.57 5.85
C CYS A 90 -11.80 -8.70 5.79
N LEU A 91 -12.08 -9.86 6.42
CA LEU A 91 -11.17 -11.00 6.39
C LEU A 91 -11.16 -11.71 5.03
N SER A 92 -12.25 -11.67 4.26
CA SER A 92 -12.24 -12.19 2.88
C SER A 92 -11.42 -11.30 1.95
N GLN A 93 -11.42 -9.99 2.17
CA GLN A 93 -10.66 -9.03 1.37
C GLN A 93 -9.21 -8.84 1.83
N TRP A 94 -8.97 -8.92 3.14
CA TRP A 94 -7.67 -8.71 3.79
C TRP A 94 -7.45 -9.74 4.92
N PRO A 95 -7.02 -10.98 4.60
CA PRO A 95 -6.99 -12.12 5.54
C PRO A 95 -6.18 -11.90 6.82
N ASP A 96 -5.07 -11.17 6.73
CA ASP A 96 -4.10 -11.05 7.83
C ASP A 96 -4.35 -9.83 8.75
N ARG A 97 -5.50 -9.15 8.61
CA ARG A 97 -5.71 -7.86 9.27
C ARG A 97 -6.37 -7.94 10.63
N ARG A 98 -5.92 -7.04 11.50
CA ARG A 98 -6.51 -6.79 12.81
C ARG A 98 -7.08 -5.37 12.84
N PRO A 99 -8.29 -5.16 13.38
CA PRO A 99 -8.94 -3.85 13.46
C PRO A 99 -8.33 -2.97 14.58
N ALA A 100 -7.11 -3.26 15.05
CA ALA A 100 -6.50 -2.58 16.19
C ALA A 100 -6.30 -1.08 15.93
N LEU A 101 -5.92 -0.70 14.70
CA LEU A 101 -5.83 0.69 14.26
C LEU A 101 -7.19 1.42 14.21
N TYR A 102 -8.28 0.66 14.28
CA TYR A 102 -9.66 1.13 14.15
C TYR A 102 -10.47 0.90 15.43
N ASN A 103 -9.81 0.87 16.60
CA ASN A 103 -10.44 0.62 17.90
C ASN A 103 -11.26 -0.69 17.96
N GLY A 104 -10.95 -1.67 17.12
CA GLY A 104 -11.72 -2.91 17.01
C GLY A 104 -12.92 -2.85 16.05
N ASP A 105 -13.22 -1.69 15.45
CA ASP A 105 -14.35 -1.51 14.54
C ASP A 105 -14.03 -1.94 13.10
N TRP A 106 -14.50 -3.13 12.73
CA TRP A 106 -14.37 -3.69 11.39
C TRP A 106 -15.08 -2.88 10.31
N LYS A 107 -16.17 -2.18 10.65
CA LYS A 107 -16.94 -1.37 9.71
C LYS A 107 -16.18 -0.08 9.38
N ASP A 108 -15.57 0.53 10.39
CA ASP A 108 -14.72 1.70 10.18
C ASP A 108 -13.48 1.31 9.35
N MET A 109 -12.81 0.22 9.71
CA MET A 109 -11.70 -0.33 8.92
C MET A 109 -12.07 -0.50 7.43
N TYR A 110 -13.23 -1.10 7.15
CA TYR A 110 -13.72 -1.27 5.79
C TYR A 110 -13.87 0.06 5.04
N ARG A 111 -14.52 1.04 5.70
CA ARG A 111 -14.79 2.36 5.11
C ARG A 111 -13.51 3.12 4.77
N GLN A 112 -12.52 3.03 5.64
CA GLN A 112 -11.24 3.71 5.44
C GLN A 112 -10.43 3.04 4.32
N ARG A 113 -10.47 1.72 4.21
CA ARG A 113 -9.66 0.96 3.24
C ARG A 113 -10.28 0.81 1.85
N VAL A 114 -11.61 0.78 1.71
CA VAL A 114 -12.26 0.46 0.42
C VAL A 114 -11.94 1.46 -0.70
N GLY A 115 -11.60 2.71 -0.35
CA GLY A 115 -11.23 3.75 -1.30
C GLY A 115 -9.75 3.78 -1.67
N LEU A 116 -8.90 2.97 -1.04
CA LEU A 116 -7.45 3.01 -1.25
C LEU A 116 -7.01 2.04 -2.35
N PRO A 117 -5.90 2.34 -3.05
CA PRO A 117 -5.30 1.40 -3.98
C PRO A 117 -4.99 0.05 -3.29
N THR A 118 -5.41 -1.06 -3.88
CA THR A 118 -5.18 -2.39 -3.30
C THR A 118 -3.69 -2.67 -3.08
N THR A 119 -2.83 -2.22 -3.99
CA THR A 119 -1.38 -2.31 -3.86
C THR A 119 -0.87 -1.55 -2.63
N PHE A 120 -1.38 -0.34 -2.38
CA PHE A 120 -1.01 0.45 -1.20
C PHE A 120 -1.33 -0.28 0.10
N ILE A 121 -2.57 -0.78 0.20
CA ILE A 121 -3.01 -1.57 1.36
C ILE A 121 -2.11 -2.80 1.54
N SER A 122 -1.85 -3.55 0.47
CA SER A 122 -1.03 -4.77 0.54
C SER A 122 0.42 -4.52 0.99
N LEU A 123 0.99 -3.38 0.59
CA LEU A 123 2.37 -3.00 0.96
C LEU A 123 2.46 -2.58 2.42
N LEU A 124 1.58 -1.68 2.87
CA LEU A 124 1.44 -1.35 4.30
C LEU A 124 1.27 -2.62 5.11
N ASP A 125 0.43 -3.50 4.58
CA ASP A 125 0.06 -4.70 5.25
C ASP A 125 1.24 -5.66 5.46
N ARG A 126 2.09 -5.74 4.44
CA ARG A 126 3.34 -6.48 4.48
C ARG A 126 4.35 -5.84 5.43
N VAL A 127 4.48 -4.51 5.48
CA VAL A 127 5.40 -3.85 6.41
C VAL A 127 5.05 -4.17 7.86
N HIS A 128 3.78 -4.07 8.25
CA HIS A 128 3.38 -4.41 9.63
C HIS A 128 3.69 -5.87 10.00
N VAL A 129 3.50 -6.81 9.06
CA VAL A 129 3.85 -8.23 9.28
C VAL A 129 5.37 -8.39 9.46
N LEU A 130 6.16 -7.81 8.56
CA LEU A 130 7.63 -7.87 8.61
C LEU A 130 8.17 -7.22 9.89
N HIS A 131 7.61 -6.09 10.29
CA HIS A 131 7.93 -5.40 11.53
C HIS A 131 7.70 -6.30 12.76
N HIS A 132 6.63 -7.09 12.78
CA HIS A 132 6.40 -8.06 13.85
C HIS A 132 7.39 -9.23 13.81
N LEU A 133 7.80 -9.69 12.63
CA LEU A 133 8.76 -10.79 12.45
C LEU A 133 10.19 -10.42 12.81
N GLN A 134 10.56 -9.14 12.66
CA GLN A 134 11.89 -8.61 12.97
C GLN A 134 12.34 -8.87 14.42
N LYS A 135 11.40 -9.14 15.34
CA LYS A 135 11.72 -9.50 16.73
C LYS A 135 12.53 -10.80 16.87
N ALA A 136 12.72 -11.57 15.79
CA ALA A 136 13.60 -12.73 15.76
C ALA A 136 15.02 -12.34 15.30
N PRO A 137 16.08 -12.61 16.09
CA PRO A 137 17.43 -12.09 15.86
C PRO A 137 18.12 -12.66 14.60
N ASP A 138 17.75 -13.86 14.16
CA ASP A 138 18.48 -14.59 13.11
C ASP A 138 18.12 -14.14 11.67
N ASN A 139 17.15 -13.25 11.49
CA ASN A 139 16.67 -12.85 10.16
C ASN A 139 16.48 -11.32 9.98
N THR A 140 17.15 -10.51 10.80
CA THR A 140 16.92 -9.07 10.85
C THR A 140 17.23 -8.36 9.53
N TYR A 141 18.27 -8.79 8.81
CA TYR A 141 18.69 -8.15 7.56
C TYR A 141 17.70 -8.40 6.40
N ASP A 142 17.32 -9.66 6.13
CA ASP A 142 16.41 -9.95 5.00
C ASP A 142 15.00 -9.40 5.25
N VAL A 143 14.58 -9.33 6.53
CA VAL A 143 13.34 -8.67 6.92
C VAL A 143 13.43 -7.17 6.64
N LEU A 144 14.54 -6.51 7.04
CA LEU A 144 14.74 -5.09 6.77
C LEU A 144 14.78 -4.79 5.27
N GLU A 145 15.49 -5.59 4.47
CA GLU A 145 15.52 -5.45 3.01
C GLU A 145 14.10 -5.44 2.43
N GLN A 146 13.26 -6.39 2.86
CA GLN A 146 11.87 -6.47 2.40
C GLN A 146 11.02 -5.28 2.89
N VAL A 147 11.26 -4.79 4.10
CA VAL A 147 10.64 -3.56 4.60
C VAL A 147 11.03 -2.40 3.69
N MET A 148 12.32 -2.21 3.39
CA MET A 148 12.79 -1.12 2.54
C MET A 148 12.20 -1.17 1.12
N GLN A 149 12.06 -2.36 0.52
CA GLN A 149 11.38 -2.52 -0.76
C GLN A 149 9.91 -2.09 -0.70
N CYS A 150 9.22 -2.42 0.40
CA CYS A 150 7.84 -1.98 0.61
C CYS A 150 7.78 -0.47 0.82
N LEU A 151 8.68 0.11 1.61
CA LEU A 151 8.74 1.56 1.84
C LEU A 151 9.01 2.34 0.57
N PHE A 152 9.94 1.87 -0.27
CA PHE A 152 10.18 2.44 -1.58
C PHE A 152 8.91 2.46 -2.44
N SER A 153 8.19 1.34 -2.47
CA SER A 153 6.95 1.21 -3.25
C SER A 153 5.83 2.09 -2.69
N VAL A 154 5.69 2.18 -1.37
CA VAL A 154 4.75 3.08 -0.69
C VAL A 154 5.10 4.54 -0.97
N GLY A 155 6.37 4.90 -0.90
CA GLY A 155 6.87 6.24 -1.22
C GLY A 155 6.53 6.66 -2.66
N LEU A 156 6.70 5.76 -3.63
CA LEU A 156 6.29 5.99 -5.01
C LEU A 156 4.77 6.17 -5.18
N LEU A 157 3.96 5.37 -4.47
CA LEU A 157 2.51 5.54 -4.49
C LEU A 157 2.10 6.88 -3.89
N CYS A 158 2.67 7.28 -2.75
CA CYS A 158 2.42 8.57 -2.12
C CYS A 158 2.93 9.77 -2.94
N ALA A 159 3.95 9.59 -3.78
CA ALA A 159 4.43 10.63 -4.67
C ALA A 159 3.48 10.83 -5.86
N ASN A 160 2.89 9.74 -6.37
CA ASN A 160 1.87 9.79 -7.42
C ASN A 160 0.50 10.26 -6.89
N GLU A 161 0.17 9.91 -5.64
CA GLU A 161 -1.09 10.26 -4.99
C GLU A 161 -0.83 10.85 -3.59
N PRO A 162 -0.57 12.17 -3.50
CA PRO A 162 -0.21 12.83 -2.24
C PRO A 162 -1.27 12.73 -1.13
N SER A 163 -2.54 12.52 -1.47
CA SER A 163 -3.63 12.31 -0.50
C SER A 163 -3.42 11.06 0.38
N LEU A 164 -2.62 10.08 -0.07
CA LEU A 164 -2.30 8.91 0.73
C LEU A 164 -1.47 9.26 1.98
N ARG A 165 -0.71 10.36 1.96
CA ARG A 165 0.16 10.78 3.07
C ARG A 165 -0.61 11.26 4.30
N THR A 166 -1.86 11.70 4.13
CA THR A 166 -2.72 12.15 5.24
C THR A 166 -3.62 11.02 5.76
N HIS A 167 -3.58 9.85 5.13
CA HIS A 167 -4.42 8.72 5.50
C HIS A 167 -3.96 8.08 6.82
N VAL A 168 -4.91 7.64 7.65
CA VAL A 168 -4.62 7.08 8.99
C VAL A 168 -3.67 5.89 8.97
N GLU A 169 -3.77 5.04 7.96
CA GLU A 169 -2.88 3.88 7.78
C GLU A 169 -1.43 4.29 7.47
N PHE A 170 -1.24 5.35 6.68
CA PHE A 170 0.09 5.88 6.41
C PHE A 170 0.70 6.48 7.68
N LEU A 171 -0.08 7.24 8.44
CA LEU A 171 0.35 7.81 9.71
C LEU A 171 0.69 6.72 10.74
N ALA A 172 -0.08 5.62 10.77
CA ALA A 172 0.22 4.44 11.59
C ALA A 172 1.54 3.79 11.17
N LEU A 173 1.78 3.60 9.87
CA LEU A 173 3.07 3.15 9.35
C LEU A 173 4.21 4.08 9.81
N CYS A 174 4.07 5.40 9.64
CA CYS A 174 5.08 6.36 10.08
C CYS A 174 5.38 6.23 11.58
N ALA A 175 4.36 6.00 12.41
CA ALA A 175 4.53 5.78 13.85
C ALA A 175 5.26 4.47 14.16
N ASP A 176 4.97 3.39 13.43
CA ASP A 176 5.66 2.11 13.58
C ASP A 176 7.14 2.23 13.17
N LEU A 177 7.42 2.89 12.04
CA LEU A 177 8.78 3.09 11.54
C LEU A 177 9.64 3.99 12.43
N GLN A 178 9.03 4.85 13.27
CA GLN A 178 9.79 5.68 14.20
C GLN A 178 10.68 4.86 15.13
N CYS A 179 10.31 3.62 15.49
CA CYS A 179 11.16 2.82 16.38
C CYS A 179 12.49 2.39 15.73
N TRP A 180 12.58 2.34 14.40
CA TRP A 180 13.80 1.98 13.68
C TRP A 180 14.84 3.10 13.67
N VAL A 181 14.39 4.33 13.90
CA VAL A 181 15.22 5.51 13.68
C VAL A 181 15.36 6.39 14.92
N ARG A 182 14.50 6.21 15.93
CA ARG A 182 14.67 6.82 17.26
C ARG A 182 15.87 6.22 17.97
N SER A 183 16.63 7.07 18.66
CA SER A 183 17.80 6.69 19.44
C SER A 183 17.51 5.59 20.48
N GLU A 184 18.56 4.88 20.91
CA GLU A 184 18.48 3.92 22.03
C GLU A 184 17.86 4.53 23.30
N VAL A 185 18.00 5.85 23.50
CA VAL A 185 17.46 6.57 24.65
C VAL A 185 15.93 6.67 24.60
N ASP A 186 15.33 6.65 23.40
CA ASP A 186 13.90 6.84 23.16
C ASP A 186 13.13 5.53 22.86
N GLY A 187 13.75 4.39 23.18
CA GLY A 187 13.13 3.08 23.04
C GLY A 187 13.40 2.35 21.72
N GLY A 188 14.34 2.85 20.89
CA GLY A 188 14.93 2.05 19.81
C GLY A 188 15.83 0.96 20.38
N THR A 189 15.91 -0.22 19.75
CA THR A 189 16.89 -1.22 20.18
C THR A 189 18.21 -1.03 19.45
N ALA A 190 19.33 -1.33 20.11
CA ALA A 190 20.65 -1.35 19.48
C ALA A 190 20.67 -2.19 18.18
N ALA A 191 19.84 -3.23 18.13
CA ALA A 191 19.69 -4.12 16.99
C ALA A 191 19.04 -3.41 15.78
N ASP A 192 18.06 -2.54 15.99
CA ASP A 192 17.37 -1.81 14.91
C ASP A 192 18.33 -0.85 14.20
N HIS A 193 19.08 -0.06 14.98
CA HIS A 193 20.12 0.83 14.43
C HIS A 193 21.24 0.06 13.73
N MET A 194 21.64 -1.08 14.30
CA MET A 194 22.66 -1.93 13.69
C MET A 194 22.18 -2.51 12.36
N ALA A 195 20.91 -2.89 12.24
CA ALA A 195 20.31 -3.37 11.01
C ALA A 195 20.29 -2.26 9.94
N LEU A 196 19.86 -1.05 10.28
CA LEU A 196 19.85 0.09 9.34
C LEU A 196 21.27 0.47 8.89
N ARG A 197 22.23 0.52 9.82
CA ARG A 197 23.65 0.74 9.48
C ARG A 197 24.22 -0.38 8.62
N SER A 198 23.86 -1.64 8.90
CA SER A 198 24.25 -2.78 8.07
C SER A 198 23.68 -2.65 6.66
N TYR A 199 22.41 -2.26 6.52
CA TYR A 199 21.78 -2.00 5.23
C TYR A 199 22.49 -0.90 4.43
N LEU A 200 22.82 0.24 5.06
CA LEU A 200 23.61 1.32 4.45
C LEU A 200 24.99 0.84 3.99
N ARG A 201 25.72 0.14 4.87
CA ARG A 201 27.06 -0.39 4.56
C ARG A 201 27.06 -1.41 3.43
N THR A 202 26.07 -2.31 3.40
CA THR A 202 25.92 -3.28 2.31
C THR A 202 25.57 -2.57 0.99
N THR A 203 24.69 -1.57 1.05
CA THR A 203 24.34 -0.76 -0.14
C THR A 203 25.56 -0.02 -0.68
N ARG A 204 26.44 0.47 0.19
CA ARG A 204 27.74 1.02 -0.21
C ARG A 204 28.69 -0.06 -0.77
N ALA A 205 28.74 -1.24 -0.15
CA ALA A 205 29.61 -2.33 -0.60
C ALA A 205 29.28 -2.80 -2.03
N TYR A 206 28.02 -2.70 -2.45
CA TYR A 206 27.59 -2.95 -3.84
C TYR A 206 28.27 -2.04 -4.88
N LEU A 207 28.77 -0.87 -4.47
CA LEU A 207 29.55 0.02 -5.33
C LEU A 207 31.00 -0.42 -5.47
N ASN A 208 31.49 -1.36 -4.66
CA ASN A 208 32.86 -1.88 -4.79
C ASN A 208 32.93 -3.09 -5.73
N GLU A 209 31.79 -3.68 -6.11
CA GLU A 209 31.71 -4.85 -6.97
C GLU A 209 31.61 -4.44 -8.44
N TYR A 210 32.76 -4.07 -8.99
CA TYR A 210 32.93 -3.69 -10.40
C TYR A 210 33.35 -4.87 -11.25
N ASP A 211 32.59 -5.16 -12.31
CA ASP A 211 32.97 -6.15 -13.32
C ASP A 211 33.74 -5.47 -14.45
N PHE A 212 35.06 -5.69 -14.44
CA PHE A 212 35.98 -5.18 -15.44
C PHE A 212 35.65 -5.65 -16.86
N TRP A 213 35.02 -6.82 -17.02
CA TRP A 213 34.72 -7.38 -18.35
C TRP A 213 33.51 -6.72 -18.99
N THR A 214 32.50 -6.36 -18.20
CA THR A 214 31.30 -5.66 -18.70
C THR A 214 31.42 -4.14 -18.60
N GLY A 215 32.44 -3.63 -17.88
CA GLY A 215 32.63 -2.21 -17.64
C GLY A 215 31.53 -1.60 -16.77
N ARG A 216 30.92 -2.42 -15.89
CA ARG A 216 29.73 -2.05 -15.11
C ARG A 216 29.83 -2.58 -13.68
N PHE A 217 29.21 -1.85 -12.75
CA PHE A 217 29.02 -2.34 -11.39
C PHE A 217 27.91 -3.42 -11.37
N ILE A 218 28.23 -4.59 -10.82
CA ILE A 218 27.36 -5.78 -10.84
C ILE A 218 26.02 -5.47 -10.14
N HIS A 219 26.08 -4.73 -9.04
CA HIS A 219 24.93 -4.45 -8.18
C HIS A 219 24.32 -3.07 -8.38
N TRP A 220 24.76 -2.32 -9.40
CA TRP A 220 24.22 -0.98 -9.67
C TRP A 220 22.69 -0.93 -9.74
N PRO A 221 21.96 -1.88 -10.36
CA PRO A 221 20.50 -1.82 -10.40
C PRO A 221 19.83 -1.80 -9.02
N ASN A 222 20.53 -2.23 -7.96
CA ASN A 222 20.00 -2.23 -6.60
C ASN A 222 20.27 -0.94 -5.83
N VAL A 223 21.36 -0.23 -6.12
CA VAL A 223 21.77 0.94 -5.33
C VAL A 223 20.74 2.09 -5.39
N PRO A 224 20.22 2.50 -6.57
CA PRO A 224 19.24 3.56 -6.70
C PRO A 224 18.02 3.42 -5.79
N TRP A 225 17.31 2.28 -5.88
CA TRP A 225 16.08 2.10 -5.14
C TRP A 225 16.35 1.95 -3.64
N ARG A 226 17.48 1.31 -3.25
CA ARG A 226 17.86 1.17 -1.84
C ARG A 226 18.12 2.51 -1.18
N ARG A 227 18.85 3.40 -1.87
CA ARG A 227 19.09 4.77 -1.42
C ARG A 227 17.79 5.56 -1.33
N SER A 228 16.92 5.47 -2.34
CA SER A 228 15.61 6.12 -2.32
C SER A 228 14.72 5.59 -1.18
N ALA A 229 14.77 4.30 -0.85
CA ALA A 229 14.03 3.73 0.28
C ALA A 229 14.44 4.38 1.61
N ILE A 230 15.74 4.64 1.80
CA ILE A 230 16.26 5.34 2.98
C ILE A 230 15.77 6.79 3.01
N ALA A 231 15.80 7.50 1.86
CA ALA A 231 15.27 8.86 1.78
C ALA A 231 13.78 8.92 2.15
N TYR A 232 12.98 7.97 1.65
CA TYR A 232 11.56 7.85 2.03
C TYR A 232 11.37 7.51 3.50
N LEU A 233 12.18 6.61 4.07
CA LEU A 233 12.13 6.31 5.51
C LEU A 233 12.33 7.58 6.34
N PHE A 234 13.35 8.38 5.99
CA PHE A 234 13.59 9.65 6.68
C PHE A 234 12.45 10.65 6.46
N GLU A 235 11.93 10.78 5.24
CA GLU A 235 10.76 11.64 4.97
C GLU A 235 9.53 11.22 5.80
N MET A 236 9.26 9.91 5.90
CA MET A 236 8.13 9.36 6.65
C MET A 236 8.26 9.56 8.17
N VAL A 237 9.49 9.53 8.70
CA VAL A 237 9.76 9.63 10.14
C VAL A 237 9.98 11.08 10.58
N ASN A 238 10.43 11.96 9.67
CA ASN A 238 10.69 13.37 9.93
C ASN A 238 9.40 14.19 10.06
N THR A 239 8.79 14.10 11.24
CA THR A 239 7.92 15.18 11.72
C THR A 239 8.73 16.46 11.92
N PRO A 240 8.15 17.67 11.73
CA PRO A 240 8.89 18.94 11.81
C PRO A 240 9.68 19.14 13.11
N SER A 241 9.24 18.50 14.19
CA SER A 241 9.85 18.58 15.52
C SER A 241 11.03 17.62 15.74
N LYS A 242 11.19 16.58 14.90
CA LYS A 242 12.16 15.48 15.11
C LYS A 242 13.19 15.31 13.99
N ALA A 243 13.11 16.14 12.95
CA ALA A 243 13.99 16.04 11.79
C ALA A 243 15.49 16.28 12.09
N ILE A 244 15.81 16.97 13.19
CA ILE A 244 17.18 17.38 13.52
C ILE A 244 17.98 16.23 14.16
N GLU A 245 17.44 15.57 15.19
CA GLU A 245 18.15 14.50 15.94
C GLU A 245 18.45 13.26 15.08
N LEU A 246 17.56 13.01 14.13
CA LEU A 246 17.51 11.80 13.33
C LEU A 246 18.41 11.91 12.09
N ALA A 247 18.56 13.13 11.57
CA ALA A 247 19.61 13.46 10.64
C ALA A 247 20.98 13.24 11.27
N ASP A 248 21.20 13.66 12.52
CA ASP A 248 22.53 13.58 13.14
C ASP A 248 23.02 12.13 13.34
N LEU A 249 22.17 11.20 13.78
CA LEU A 249 22.59 9.82 14.14
C LEU A 249 23.09 8.97 12.96
N HIS A 250 22.57 9.23 11.76
CA HIS A 250 22.88 8.49 10.53
C HIS A 250 23.42 9.37 9.40
N SER A 251 23.67 10.66 9.68
CA SER A 251 24.14 11.64 8.69
C SER A 251 25.45 11.20 8.04
N ASP A 252 26.39 10.71 8.85
CA ASP A 252 27.71 10.29 8.38
C ASP A 252 27.61 9.09 7.44
N GLU A 253 26.90 8.01 7.81
CA GLU A 253 26.78 6.84 6.92
C GLU A 253 25.96 7.13 5.65
N PHE A 254 24.95 8.00 5.74
CA PHE A 254 24.18 8.41 4.57
C PHE A 254 25.03 9.27 3.62
N LYS A 255 25.80 10.21 4.18
CA LYS A 255 26.74 11.02 3.41
C LYS A 255 27.82 10.18 2.76
N GLU A 256 28.40 9.21 3.48
CA GLU A 256 29.39 8.28 2.93
C GLU A 256 28.82 7.46 1.76
N LEU A 257 27.53 7.08 1.81
CA LEU A 257 26.86 6.41 0.69
C LEU A 257 26.69 7.36 -0.50
N ASP A 258 26.20 8.58 -0.28
CA ASP A 258 26.00 9.57 -1.33
C ASP A 258 27.34 9.99 -1.99
N ASP A 259 28.42 10.14 -1.20
CA ASP A 259 29.78 10.40 -1.69
C ASP A 259 30.29 9.22 -2.53
N ALA A 260 30.06 7.97 -2.10
CA ALA A 260 30.45 6.78 -2.85
C ALA A 260 29.69 6.65 -4.18
N ILE A 261 28.38 6.95 -4.20
CA ILE A 261 27.57 6.97 -5.43
C ILE A 261 28.13 8.03 -6.39
N SER A 262 28.46 9.21 -5.88
CA SER A 262 29.01 10.30 -6.67
C SER A 262 30.36 9.92 -7.29
N SER A 263 31.26 9.33 -6.50
CA SER A 263 32.55 8.81 -6.97
C SER A 263 32.36 7.75 -8.07
N ALA A 264 31.43 6.80 -7.88
CA ALA A 264 31.17 5.77 -8.88
C ALA A 264 30.58 6.36 -10.19
N ALA A 265 29.81 7.44 -10.10
CA ALA A 265 29.24 8.13 -11.26
C ALA A 265 30.30 8.89 -12.08
N GLU A 266 31.43 9.26 -11.49
CA GLU A 266 32.58 9.81 -12.21
C GLU A 266 33.34 8.74 -13.01
N GLU A 267 33.30 7.48 -12.54
CA GLU A 267 34.04 6.36 -13.13
C GLU A 267 33.27 5.59 -14.21
N ALA A 268 31.93 5.58 -14.17
CA ALA A 268 31.10 4.82 -15.09
C ALA A 268 29.80 5.54 -15.49
N ASP A 269 29.24 5.16 -16.64
CA ASP A 269 27.89 5.57 -17.01
C ASP A 269 26.87 4.83 -16.14
N LEU A 270 26.42 5.52 -15.10
CA LEU A 270 25.46 5.03 -14.13
C LEU A 270 24.01 5.40 -14.48
N THR A 271 23.72 5.86 -15.70
CA THR A 271 22.38 6.33 -16.07
C THR A 271 21.30 5.26 -15.86
N VAL A 272 20.36 5.57 -14.97
CA VAL A 272 19.15 4.76 -14.71
C VAL A 272 17.96 5.70 -14.73
N ALA A 273 16.98 5.39 -15.57
CA ALA A 273 15.75 6.16 -15.64
C ALA A 273 15.01 6.10 -14.28
N PRO A 274 14.59 7.25 -13.73
CA PRO A 274 13.80 7.24 -12.51
C PRO A 274 12.45 6.55 -12.76
N PRO A 275 11.93 5.79 -11.78
CA PRO A 275 10.56 5.29 -11.84
C PRO A 275 9.54 6.42 -12.00
N LEU A 276 8.42 6.13 -12.66
CA LEU A 276 7.34 7.10 -12.84
C LEU A 276 6.81 7.59 -11.47
N GLY A 277 6.80 8.90 -11.28
CA GLY A 277 6.35 9.53 -10.04
C GLY A 277 7.43 9.70 -8.96
N MET A 278 8.67 9.26 -9.19
CA MET A 278 9.77 9.48 -8.26
C MET A 278 10.05 10.98 -8.08
N PRO A 279 10.01 11.54 -6.85
CA PRO A 279 10.46 12.90 -6.60
C PRO A 279 11.94 13.05 -6.95
N GLN A 280 12.30 14.15 -7.60
CA GLN A 280 13.70 14.40 -7.98
C GLN A 280 14.64 14.31 -6.76
N SER A 281 14.25 14.89 -5.62
CA SER A 281 15.03 14.84 -4.37
C SER A 281 15.33 13.44 -3.85
N HIS A 282 14.52 12.44 -4.20
CA HIS A 282 14.65 11.07 -3.70
C HIS A 282 15.45 10.17 -4.65
N TRP A 283 15.65 10.60 -5.89
CA TRP A 283 16.44 9.85 -6.87
C TRP A 283 17.93 10.15 -6.74
N TRP A 284 18.76 9.10 -6.81
CA TRP A 284 20.23 9.20 -6.64
C TRP A 284 20.88 10.21 -7.58
N TYR A 285 20.32 10.41 -8.77
CA TYR A 285 20.86 11.31 -9.81
C TYR A 285 20.87 12.80 -9.39
N PHE A 286 20.04 13.19 -8.44
CA PHE A 286 19.98 14.59 -7.97
C PHE A 286 20.95 14.91 -6.82
N LEU A 287 21.92 14.03 -6.57
CA LEU A 287 23.10 14.29 -5.74
C LEU A 287 24.12 15.25 -6.37
N THR A 288 23.70 16.06 -7.34
CA THR A 288 24.53 17.18 -7.77
C THR A 288 24.69 18.15 -6.58
N PRO A 289 25.87 18.78 -6.39
CA PRO A 289 26.21 19.56 -5.19
C PRO A 289 25.27 20.75 -4.85
N ASN A 290 24.30 21.05 -5.69
CA ASN A 290 23.45 22.23 -5.61
C ASN A 290 22.18 22.05 -4.74
N TYR A 291 21.95 20.88 -4.14
CA TYR A 291 20.76 20.60 -3.33
C TYR A 291 20.97 20.61 -1.81
N LEU A 292 22.17 20.92 -1.33
CA LEU A 292 22.30 21.38 0.06
C LEU A 292 21.62 22.75 0.13
N PRO A 293 20.57 22.94 0.96
CA PRO A 293 20.07 24.28 1.22
C PRO A 293 21.26 25.08 1.71
N SER A 294 21.58 26.17 1.01
CA SER A 294 22.51 27.19 1.48
C SER A 294 22.16 27.44 2.94
N ARG A 295 23.05 27.06 3.86
CA ARG A 295 22.89 27.37 5.28
C ARG A 295 22.82 28.91 5.37
N CYS A 296 21.61 29.43 5.51
CA CYS A 296 21.36 30.78 6.02
C CYS A 296 21.49 30.73 7.54
#